data_AF-A0A1F7X120-F1
#
_entry.id   AF-A0A1F7X120-F1
#
_cell.length_a   1.000
_cell.length_b   1.000
_cell.length_c   1.000
_cell.angle_alpha   90.00
_cell.angle_beta   90.00
_cell.angle_gamma   90.00
#
_symmetry.space_group_name_H-M   'P 1'
#
loop_
_entity.id
_entity.type
_entity.pdbx_description
1 polymer ?
#
loop_
_entity_poly.entity_id
_entity_poly.type
_entity_poly.pdbx_seq_one_letter_code
_entity_poly.pdbx_strand_id
1 'polypeptide(L)' 'MTTKNNQGLALANTNNKQRVTLFVNPSILKHAKAQAVVEEITLTALAEKALINYLPRETIIKKAFIRTPPDP' A
#
# COMPACT_ATOMS: atom_id res chain seq x y z
N MET A 1 6.72 5.00 42.32
CA MET A 1 7.44 5.74 41.27
C MET A 1 7.47 4.82 40.05
N THR A 2 6.51 4.99 39.15
CA THR A 2 6.28 4.03 38.05
C THR A 2 6.65 4.73 36.75
N THR A 3 7.78 4.32 36.18
CA THR A 3 8.32 4.86 34.92
C THR A 3 7.33 4.57 33.79
N LYS A 4 6.77 5.63 33.19
CA LYS A 4 6.15 5.52 31.87
C LYS A 4 7.28 5.35 30.86
N ASN A 5 7.24 4.27 30.10
CA ASN A 5 8.14 4.00 28.99
C ASN A 5 7.65 4.76 27.75
N ASN A 6 8.45 5.69 27.28
CA ASN A 6 8.09 6.71 26.28
C ASN A 6 8.13 6.20 24.84
N GLN A 7 7.71 4.97 24.54
CA GLN A 7 7.81 4.43 23.18
C GLN A 7 6.51 3.79 22.72
N GLY A 8 5.45 4.60 22.65
CA GLY A 8 4.45 4.38 21.63
C GLY A 8 5.04 4.86 20.31
N LEU A 9 5.52 3.94 19.46
CA LEU A 9 5.83 4.27 18.07
C LEU A 9 4.55 4.80 17.42
N ALA A 10 4.39 6.12 17.40
CA ALA A 10 3.44 6.78 16.53
C ALA A 10 3.96 6.69 15.08
N LEU A 11 3.99 5.47 14.52
CA LEU A 11 4.13 5.24 13.07
C LEU A 11 2.77 5.15 12.38
N ALA A 12 1.67 5.34 13.12
CA ALA A 12 0.41 5.66 12.48
C ALA A 12 0.53 7.11 12.02
N ASN A 13 0.82 7.31 10.73
CA ASN A 13 0.32 8.49 10.02
C ASN A 13 -1.11 8.70 10.51
N THR A 14 -1.46 9.90 10.97
CA THR A 14 -2.76 10.23 11.56
C THR A 14 -3.97 9.85 10.69
N ASN A 15 -3.74 9.44 9.43
CA ASN A 15 -4.73 8.94 8.49
C ASN A 15 -4.60 7.45 8.09
N ASN A 16 -3.79 6.61 8.77
CA ASN A 16 -3.52 5.20 8.42
C ASN A 16 -3.05 4.94 6.98
N LYS A 17 -2.53 5.96 6.27
CA LYS A 17 -2.02 5.81 4.89
C LYS A 17 -0.49 5.70 4.84
N GLN A 18 0.02 4.74 4.07
CA GLN A 18 1.43 4.61 3.73
C GLN A 18 1.75 5.47 2.49
N ARG A 19 2.79 6.32 2.54
CA ARG A 19 3.29 7.01 1.35
C ARG A 19 4.24 6.07 0.57
N VAL A 20 4.02 5.95 -0.74
CA VAL A 20 4.86 5.15 -1.64
C VAL A 20 5.31 6.03 -2.82
N THR A 21 6.54 5.84 -3.27
CA THR A 21 7.08 6.48 -4.48
C THR A 21 7.07 5.48 -5.62
N LEU A 22 6.50 5.85 -6.77
CA LEU A 22 6.44 5.01 -7.97
C LEU A 22 7.03 5.78 -9.16
N PHE A 23 7.91 5.12 -9.91
CA PHE A 23 8.40 5.60 -11.19
C PHE A 23 7.56 4.98 -12.32
N VAL A 24 6.98 5.81 -13.19
CA VAL A 24 6.14 5.39 -14.31
C VAL A 24 6.56 6.09 -15.60
N ASN A 25 6.21 5.51 -16.74
CA ASN A 25 6.41 6.16 -18.03
C ASN A 25 5.66 7.53 -18.07
N PRO A 26 6.31 8.62 -18.47
CA PRO A 26 5.68 9.94 -18.55
C PRO A 26 4.42 10.00 -19.42
N SER A 27 4.33 9.21 -20.49
CA SER A 27 3.12 9.16 -21.32
C SER A 27 1.93 8.61 -20.54
N ILE A 28 2.13 7.52 -19.79
CA ILE A 28 1.11 6.92 -18.91
C ILE A 28 0.67 7.93 -17.85
N LEU A 29 1.61 8.65 -17.23
CA LEU A 29 1.28 9.65 -16.22
C LEU A 29 0.43 10.79 -16.78
N LYS A 30 0.67 11.22 -18.03
CA LYS A 30 -0.16 12.24 -18.70
C LYS A 30 -1.58 11.74 -18.91
N HIS A 31 -1.75 10.52 -19.41
CA HIS A 31 -3.07 9.92 -19.60
C HIS A 31 -3.80 9.74 -18.27
N ALA A 32 -3.13 9.25 -17.23
CA ALA A 32 -3.70 9.09 -15.90
C ALA A 32 -4.18 10.42 -15.30
N LYS A 33 -3.41 11.50 -15.48
CA LYS A 33 -3.83 12.84 -15.05
C LYS A 33 -5.07 13.33 -15.79
N ALA A 34 -5.12 13.16 -17.11
CA ALA A 34 -6.30 13.52 -17.90
C ALA A 34 -7.54 12.72 -17.45
N GLN A 35 -7.39 11.42 -17.24
CA GLN A 35 -8.45 10.55 -16.73
C GLN A 35 -8.97 11.01 -15.37
N ALA A 36 -8.07 11.35 -14.44
CA ALA A 36 -8.45 11.82 -13.11
C ALA A 36 -9.29 13.11 -13.16
N VAL A 37 -8.98 14.02 -14.10
CA VAL A 37 -9.78 15.24 -14.32
C VAL A 37 -11.17 14.91 -14.86
N VAL A 38 -11.28 14.00 -15.85
CA VAL A 38 -12.57 13.59 -16.43
C VAL A 38 -13.46 12.88 -15.40
N GLU A 39 -12.87 12.09 -14.52
CA GLU A 39 -13.59 11.40 -13.43
C GLU A 39 -13.80 12.29 -12.19
N GLU A 40 -13.33 13.55 -12.19
CA GLU A 40 -13.39 14.47 -11.04
C GLU A 40 -12.78 13.89 -9.75
N ILE A 41 -11.74 13.04 -9.89
CA ILE A 41 -11.02 12.42 -8.77
C ILE A 41 -9.55 12.85 -8.72
N THR A 42 -8.89 12.60 -7.60
CA THR A 42 -7.45 12.83 -7.48
C THR A 42 -6.65 11.74 -8.19
N LEU A 43 -5.44 12.07 -8.65
CA LEU A 43 -4.52 11.07 -9.21
C LEU A 43 -4.20 9.95 -8.20
N THR A 44 -4.16 10.27 -6.92
CA THR A 44 -4.00 9.28 -5.83
C THR A 44 -5.17 8.31 -5.79
N ALA A 45 -6.40 8.80 -5.85
CA ALA A 45 -7.61 7.96 -5.86
C ALA A 45 -7.67 7.08 -7.12
N LEU A 46 -7.29 7.63 -8.29
CA LEU A 46 -7.18 6.85 -9.52
C LEU A 46 -6.16 5.71 -9.40
N ALA A 47 -5.00 5.99 -8.81
CA ALA A 47 -3.97 4.98 -8.56
C ALA A 47 -4.43 3.90 -7.57
N GLU A 48 -5.09 4.28 -6.47
CA GLU A 48 -5.68 3.35 -5.50
C GLU A 48 -6.71 2.43 -6.17
N LYS A 49 -7.63 3.01 -6.99
CA LYS A 49 -8.63 2.26 -7.76
C LYS A 49 -7.98 1.26 -8.73
N ALA A 50 -6.94 1.68 -9.45
CA ALA A 50 -6.21 0.82 -10.37
C ALA A 50 -5.50 -0.34 -9.65
N LEU A 51 -4.90 -0.08 -8.49
CA LEU A 51 -4.26 -1.11 -7.66
C LEU A 51 -5.28 -2.13 -7.15
N ILE A 52 -6.41 -1.67 -6.61
CA ILE A 52 -7.50 -2.54 -6.12
C ILE A 52 -8.05 -3.40 -7.26
N ASN A 53 -8.26 -2.82 -8.45
CA ASN A 53 -8.74 -3.56 -9.62
C ASN A 53 -7.74 -4.62 -10.10
N TYR A 54 -6.45 -4.44 -9.81
CA TYR A 54 -5.41 -5.42 -10.13
C TYR A 54 -5.32 -6.55 -9.09
N LEU A 55 -5.90 -6.37 -7.90
CA LEU A 55 -5.91 -7.41 -6.89
C LEU A 55 -6.80 -8.57 -7.32
N PRO A 56 -6.40 -9.83 -7.02
CA PRO A 56 -7.24 -10.97 -7.27
C PRO A 56 -8.53 -10.89 -6.42
N ARG A 57 -9.65 -11.33 -6.98
CA ARG A 57 -10.95 -11.36 -6.28
C ARG A 57 -10.90 -12.17 -4.98
N GLU A 58 -10.09 -13.22 -4.98
CA GLU A 58 -9.79 -14.03 -3.80
C GLU A 58 -8.28 -14.07 -3.60
N THR A 59 -7.81 -13.57 -2.46
CA THR A 59 -6.42 -13.70 -2.07
C THR A 59 -6.24 -15.04 -1.36
N ILE A 60 -5.85 -16.09 -2.09
CA ILE A 60 -5.47 -17.37 -1.48
C ILE A 60 -4.07 -17.22 -0.88
N ILE A 61 -3.99 -16.86 0.40
CA ILE A 61 -2.72 -16.87 1.15
C ILE A 61 -2.37 -18.34 1.42
N LYS A 62 -1.53 -18.93 0.56
CA LYS A 62 -0.97 -20.26 0.83
C LYS A 62 0.11 -20.12 1.89
N LYS A 63 -0.07 -20.77 3.04
CA LYS A 63 0.99 -20.92 4.04
C LYS A 63 2.18 -21.60 3.35
N ALA A 64 3.31 -20.89 3.23
CA ALA A 64 4.53 -21.50 2.75
C ALA A 64 4.91 -22.63 3.72
N PHE A 65 5.16 -23.82 3.20
CA PHE A 65 5.72 -24.91 3.99
C PHE A 65 7.20 -24.59 4.21
N ILE A 66 7.50 -23.91 5.31
CA ILE A 66 8.88 -23.69 5.74
C ILE A 66 9.32 -25.02 6.35
N ARG A 67 10.24 -25.74 5.67
CA ARG A 67 10.94 -26.86 6.28
C ARG A 67 11.88 -26.29 7.34
N THR A 68 11.54 -26.44 8.60
CA THR A 68 12.50 -26.21 9.69
C THR A 68 13.47 -27.39 9.69
N PRO A 69 14.80 -27.15 9.70
CA PRO A 69 15.76 -28.23 9.95
C PRO A 69 15.47 -28.88 11.31
N PRO A 70 15.69 -30.19 11.47
CA PRO A 70 15.54 -30.84 12.77
C PRO A 70 16.48 -30.18 13.79
N ASP A 71 15.95 -29.92 14.99
CA ASP A 71 16.75 -29.42 16.10
C ASP A 71 17.90 -30.40 16.42
N PRO A 72 19.10 -29.89 16.77
CA PRO A 72 20.30 -30.69 16.95
C PRO A 72 20.24 -31.71 18.09
#